data_AF-E8LEE9-F1
#
_entry.id   AF-E8LEE9-F1
#
_cell.length_a   1.000
_cell.length_b   1.000
_cell.length_c   1.000
_cell.angle_alpha   90.00
_cell.angle_beta   90.00
_cell.angle_gamma   90.00
#
_symmetry.space_group_name_H-M   'P 1'
#
loop_
_entity.id
_entity.type
_entity.pdbx_description
1 polymer ?
#
loop_
_entity_poly.entity_id
_entity_poly.type
_entity_poly.pdbx_seq_one_letter_code
_entity_poly.pdbx_strand_id
1 'polypeptide(L)' 'MEKNILEYVGKSLYQTHILKEMKRYVVFRARCAMHSNSIEGLLKFFDANSNRQAWLQGAPALLEQTTRAFFIKAQLGMNV' A
#
# COMPACT_ATOMS: atom_id res chain seq x y z
N MET A 1 -6.29 -11.35 -8.25
CA MET A 1 -6.16 -9.92 -8.62
C MET A 1 -5.29 -9.11 -7.64
N GLU A 2 -4.95 -9.64 -6.44
CA GLU A 2 -4.22 -8.88 -5.40
C GLU A 2 -2.71 -8.67 -5.63
N LYS A 3 -1.99 -9.66 -6.19
CA LYS A 3 -0.52 -9.58 -6.36
C LYS A 3 -0.07 -8.46 -7.32
N ASN A 4 -0.93 -8.05 -8.25
CA ASN A 4 -0.59 -7.04 -9.27
C ASN A 4 -0.74 -5.60 -8.77
N ILE A 5 -1.65 -5.31 -7.83
CA ILE A 5 -1.92 -3.93 -7.41
C ILE A 5 -0.79 -3.38 -6.52
N LEU A 6 -0.31 -4.17 -5.55
CA LEU A 6 0.79 -3.72 -4.69
C LEU A 6 2.10 -3.56 -5.48
N GLU A 7 2.32 -4.42 -6.46
CA GLU A 7 3.45 -4.29 -7.37
C GLU A 7 3.31 -3.06 -8.28
N TYR A 8 2.13 -2.83 -8.84
CA TYR A 8 1.81 -1.63 -9.61
C TYR A 8 2.08 -0.37 -8.80
N VAL A 9 1.46 -0.23 -7.61
CA VAL A 9 1.66 0.93 -6.72
C VAL A 9 3.13 1.12 -6.39
N GLY A 10 3.84 0.05 -6.03
CA GLY A 10 5.25 0.16 -5.69
C GLY A 10 6.13 0.56 -6.88
N LYS A 11 5.92 -0.01 -8.07
CA LYS A 11 6.69 0.37 -9.28
C LYS A 11 6.33 1.75 -9.81
N SER A 12 5.09 2.21 -9.61
CA SER A 12 4.67 3.57 -9.96
C SER A 12 5.29 4.62 -9.04
N LEU A 13 5.61 4.28 -7.80
CA LEU A 13 6.13 5.23 -6.81
C LEU A 13 7.66 5.20 -6.64
N TYR A 14 8.29 4.05 -6.88
CA TYR A 14 9.72 3.86 -6.64
C TYR A 14 10.46 3.51 -7.92
N GLN A 15 11.57 4.20 -8.15
CA GLN A 15 12.49 3.90 -9.25
C GLN A 15 13.38 2.70 -8.86
N THR A 16 12.91 1.47 -9.08
CA THR A 16 13.56 0.24 -8.60
C THR A 16 14.95 -0.03 -9.18
N HIS A 17 15.36 0.69 -10.24
CA HIS A 17 16.73 0.64 -10.76
C HIS A 17 17.74 1.43 -9.90
N ILE A 18 17.27 2.32 -9.03
CA ILE A 18 18.09 3.06 -8.07
C ILE A 18 18.06 2.33 -6.73
N LEU A 19 19.23 1.92 -6.21
CA LEU A 19 19.33 1.11 -4.98
C LEU A 19 18.62 1.73 -3.76
N LYS A 20 18.70 3.06 -3.59
CA LYS A 20 18.02 3.77 -2.51
C LYS A 20 16.50 3.64 -2.58
N GLU A 21 15.93 3.77 -3.78
CA GLU A 21 14.49 3.64 -4.00
C GLU A 21 14.06 2.17 -4.00
N MET A 22 14.91 1.24 -4.45
CA MET A 22 14.68 -0.19 -4.31
C MET A 22 14.56 -0.62 -2.85
N LYS A 23 15.41 -0.09 -1.95
CA LYS A 23 15.26 -0.30 -0.51
C LYS A 23 13.90 0.20 -0.01
N ARG A 24 13.43 1.37 -0.45
CA ARG A 24 12.11 1.90 -0.08
C ARG A 24 10.97 1.02 -0.57
N TYR A 25 11.06 0.52 -1.80
CA TYR A 25 10.12 -0.45 -2.36
C TYR A 25 10.06 -1.74 -1.55
N VAL A 26 11.22 -2.30 -1.16
CA VAL A 26 11.28 -3.50 -0.30
C VAL A 26 10.65 -3.23 1.06
N VAL A 27 10.92 -2.09 1.69
CA VAL A 27 10.29 -1.70 2.97
C VAL A 27 8.77 -1.58 2.83
N PHE A 28 8.28 -0.99 1.74
CA PHE A 28 6.84 -0.92 1.45
C PHE A 28 6.23 -2.32 1.31
N ARG A 29 6.85 -3.21 0.52
CA ARG A 29 6.38 -4.59 0.33
C ARG A 29 6.38 -5.37 1.65
N ALA A 30 7.43 -5.23 2.46
CA ALA A 30 7.52 -5.84 3.78
C ALA A 30 6.40 -5.33 4.71
N ARG A 31 6.14 -4.02 4.71
CA ARG A 31 5.05 -3.43 5.50
C ARG A 31 3.68 -3.97 5.09
N CYS A 32 3.45 -4.12 3.78
CA CYS A 32 2.22 -4.71 3.28
C CYS A 32 2.07 -6.16 3.71
N ALA A 33 3.16 -6.94 3.72
CA ALA A 33 3.14 -8.33 4.16
C ALA A 33 2.88 -8.47 5.67
N MET A 34 3.48 -7.60 6.50
CA MET A 34 3.28 -7.62 7.97
C MET A 34 1.86 -7.20 8.38
N HIS A 35 1.20 -6.35 7.61
CA HIS A 35 -0.16 -5.88 7.87
C HIS A 35 -1.15 -6.39 6.82
N SER A 36 -1.03 -7.67 6.44
CA SER A 36 -1.81 -8.29 5.36
C SER A 36 -3.33 -8.09 5.54
N ASN A 37 -3.86 -8.25 6.75
CA ASN A 37 -5.30 -8.12 7.02
C ASN A 37 -5.79 -6.68 6.81
N SER A 38 -5.01 -5.69 7.25
CA SER A 38 -5.32 -4.27 7.04
C SER A 38 -5.19 -3.87 5.57
N ILE A 39 -4.22 -4.43 4.87
CA ILE A 39 -4.04 -4.24 3.43
C ILE A 39 -5.21 -4.85 2.66
N GLU A 40 -5.67 -6.05 3.02
CA GLU A 40 -6.82 -6.68 2.39
C GLU A 40 -8.08 -5.81 2.56
N GLY A 41 -8.34 -5.30 3.76
CA GLY A 41 -9.44 -4.36 4.00
C GLY A 41 -9.31 -3.07 3.18
N LEU A 42 -8.10 -2.53 3.04
CA LEU A 42 -7.82 -1.35 2.23
C LEU A 42 -8.00 -1.62 0.73
N LEU A 43 -7.57 -2.77 0.25
CA LEU A 43 -7.77 -3.19 -1.14
C LEU A 43 -9.26 -3.38 -1.44
N LYS A 44 -10.01 -4.02 -0.53
CA LYS A 44 -11.47 -4.14 -0.63
C LYS A 44 -12.16 -2.77 -0.66
N PHE A 45 -11.68 -1.79 0.11
CA PHE A 45 -12.21 -0.42 0.07
C PHE A 45 -12.08 0.23 -1.30
N PHE A 46 -10.91 0.07 -1.95
CA PHE A 46 -10.66 0.60 -3.29
C PHE A 46 -11.39 -0.19 -4.37
N ASP A 47 -11.54 -1.51 -4.20
CA ASP A 47 -12.22 -2.40 -5.14
C ASP A 47 -13.75 -2.23 -5.11
N ALA A 48 -14.32 -1.73 -4.01
CA ALA A 48 -15.76 -1.59 -3.82
C ALA A 48 -16.45 -0.62 -4.79
N ASN A 49 -15.72 0.24 -5.50
CA ASN A 49 -16.31 1.21 -6.45
C ASN A 49 -15.30 1.56 -7.56
N SER A 50 -15.78 1.62 -8.82
CA SER A 50 -15.00 2.06 -9.97
C SER A 50 -14.35 3.44 -9.80
N ASN A 51 -15.03 4.38 -9.12
CA ASN A 51 -14.46 5.69 -8.80
C ASN A 51 -13.25 5.59 -7.86
N ARG A 52 -13.29 4.64 -6.90
CA ARG A 52 -12.20 4.44 -5.94
C ARG A 52 -11.03 3.69 -6.57
N GLN A 53 -11.31 2.75 -7.47
CA GLN A 53 -10.27 2.15 -8.31
C GLN A 53 -9.58 3.22 -9.18
N ALA A 54 -10.35 4.16 -9.75
CA ALA A 54 -9.79 5.27 -10.51
C ALA A 54 -8.90 6.19 -9.65
N TRP A 55 -9.27 6.43 -8.38
CA TRP A 55 -8.40 7.15 -7.43
C TRP A 55 -7.10 6.41 -7.18
N LEU A 56 -7.14 5.08 -7.02
CA LEU A 56 -5.93 4.29 -6.80
C LEU A 56 -4.99 4.31 -8.02
N GLN A 57 -5.54 4.30 -9.24
CA GLN A 57 -4.74 4.39 -10.46
C GLN A 57 -4.19 5.81 -10.70
N GLY A 58 -4.98 6.86 -10.41
CA GLY A 58 -4.56 8.25 -10.56
C GLY A 58 -3.61 8.74 -9.45
N ALA A 59 -3.72 8.16 -8.25
CA ALA A 59 -2.96 8.56 -7.07
C ALA A 59 -2.52 7.34 -6.22
N PRO A 60 -1.60 6.49 -6.74
CA PRO A 60 -1.11 5.30 -6.04
C PRO A 60 -0.47 5.61 -4.67
N ALA A 61 -0.02 6.85 -4.46
CA ALA A 61 0.51 7.33 -3.18
C ALA A 61 -0.50 7.23 -2.03
N LEU A 62 -1.81 7.25 -2.29
CA LEU A 62 -2.85 7.12 -1.26
C LEU A 62 -2.74 5.78 -0.52
N LEU A 63 -2.50 4.70 -1.25
CA LEU A 63 -2.30 3.38 -0.65
C LEU A 63 -1.01 3.37 0.17
N GLU A 64 0.09 3.83 -0.41
CA GLU A 64 1.41 3.85 0.24
C GLU A 64 1.40 4.65 1.55
N GLN A 65 0.81 5.84 1.56
CA GLN A 65 0.68 6.66 2.76
C GLN A 65 -0.22 6.00 3.81
N THR A 66 -1.33 5.38 3.40
CA THR A 66 -2.19 4.64 4.33
C THR A 66 -1.42 3.49 4.98
N THR A 67 -0.52 2.82 4.24
CA THR A 67 0.34 1.80 4.85
C THR A 67 1.26 2.35 5.93
N ARG A 68 1.73 3.60 5.80
CA ARG A 68 2.55 4.26 6.85
C ARG A 68 1.73 4.52 8.11
N ALA A 69 0.45 4.85 7.97
CA ALA A 69 -0.44 5.10 9.11
C ALA A 69 -0.73 3.84 9.95
N PHE A 70 -0.58 2.63 9.39
CA PHE A 70 -0.72 1.39 10.15
C PHE A 70 0.24 1.31 11.35
N PHE A 71 1.42 1.94 11.27
CA PHE A 71 2.36 2.01 12.39
C PHE A 71 1.84 2.83 13.57
N ILE A 72 1.12 3.94 13.32
CA ILE A 72 0.59 4.80 14.38
C ILE A 72 -0.53 4.06 15.14
N LYS A 73 -1.33 3.25 14.45
CA LYS A 73 -2.45 2.53 15.06
C LYS A 73 -2.01 1.34 15.92
N ALA A 74 -0.97 0.61 15.50
CA ALA A 74 -0.36 -0.45 16.31
C ALA A 74 0.28 0.10 17.60
N GLN A 75 0.87 1.30 17.54
CA GLN A 75 1.52 1.94 18.68
C GLN A 75 0.54 2.54 19.70
N LEU A 76 -0.72 2.77 19.31
CA LEU A 76 -1.80 3.29 20.16
C LEU A 76 -2.74 2.21 20.72
N GLY A 77 -2.48 0.92 20.49
CA GLY A 77 -3.27 -0.18 21.07
C GLY A 77 -4.74 -0.24 20.64
N MET A 78 -5.11 0.42 19.53
CA MET A 78 -6.50 0.43 19.06
C MET A 78 -6.76 -0.76 18.12
N ASN A 79 -7.44 -1.78 18.66
CA ASN A 79 -7.94 -2.93 17.91
C ASN A 79 -9.05 -2.53 16.93
N VAL A 80 -9.10 -3.21 15.78
CA VAL A 80 -10.24 -3.21 14.85
C VAL A 80 -11.04 -4.47 15.12
#